data_AF-J3LRR3-F1
#
_entry.id   AF-J3LRR3-F1
#
_cell.length_a   1.000
_cell.length_b   1.000
_cell.length_c   1.000
_cell.angle_alpha   90.00
_cell.angle_beta   90.00
_cell.angle_gamma   90.00
#
_symmetry.space_group_name_H-M   'P 1'
#
loop_
_entity.id
_entity.type
_entity.pdbx_description
1 polymer ?
#
loop_
_entity_poly.entity_id
_entity_poly.type
_entity_poly.pdbx_seq_one_letter_code
_entity_poly.pdbx_strand_id
1 'polypeptide(L)'
;MLRRCLLALYHPRNSYILHLDAQAPDSDRADLATFVAAHPVLSAAANVRVILKANLVTYRGPTMVTTTLHAAAAFLWGPLAGRGADWDWFINLSASDYPLVTQDDLMHVFSKLPRDLNFIDHTSDIGWKAYVLLTEEQCHIHHSRFVLS
;
A
#
# COMPACT_ATOMS: atom_id res chain seq x y z
N MET A 1 11.02 -4.52 -12.09
CA MET A 1 9.68 -5.13 -11.91
C MET A 1 8.67 -4.20 -11.26
N LEU A 2 9.08 -3.33 -10.33
CA LEU A 2 8.20 -2.35 -9.66
C LEU A 2 7.21 -1.61 -10.58
N ARG A 3 7.67 -1.04 -11.70
CA ARG A 3 6.78 -0.32 -12.65
C ARG A 3 5.64 -1.19 -13.17
N ARG A 4 5.91 -2.47 -13.47
CA ARG A 4 4.89 -3.41 -13.94
C ARG A 4 3.89 -3.76 -12.83
N CYS A 5 4.39 -3.99 -11.62
CA CYS A 5 3.55 -4.27 -10.45
C CYS A 5 2.63 -3.09 -10.14
N LEU A 6 3.16 -1.85 -10.10
CA LEU A 6 2.37 -0.64 -9.92
C LEU A 6 1.24 -0.53 -10.95
N LEU A 7 1.55 -0.71 -12.24
CA LEU A 7 0.54 -0.61 -13.29
C LEU A 7 -0.52 -1.72 -13.20
N ALA A 8 -0.16 -2.91 -12.74
CA ALA A 8 -1.10 -4.01 -12.54
C ALA A 8 -2.06 -3.77 -11.35
N LEU A 9 -1.58 -3.06 -10.31
CA LEU A 9 -2.33 -2.74 -9.10
C LEU A 9 -3.05 -1.39 -9.16
N TYR A 10 -2.81 -0.60 -10.21
CA TYR A 10 -3.19 0.80 -10.23
C TYR A 10 -4.71 0.99 -10.29
N HIS A 11 -5.24 1.83 -9.41
CA HIS A 11 -6.61 2.29 -9.41
C HIS A 11 -6.71 3.72 -8.84
N PRO A 12 -7.50 4.62 -9.46
CA PRO A 12 -7.53 6.04 -9.09
C PRO A 12 -8.06 6.32 -7.67
N ARG A 13 -8.75 5.35 -7.04
CA ARG A 13 -9.30 5.48 -5.68
C ARG A 13 -8.34 5.04 -4.57
N ASN A 14 -7.20 4.49 -4.95
CA ASN A 14 -6.17 4.05 -4.01
C ASN A 14 -5.07 5.12 -3.92
N SER A 15 -4.22 5.00 -2.92
CA SER A 15 -3.01 5.81 -2.78
C SER A 15 -1.78 4.92 -2.69
N TYR A 16 -0.70 5.31 -3.35
CA TYR A 16 0.51 4.50 -3.51
C TYR A 16 1.72 5.27 -3.02
N ILE A 17 2.52 4.65 -2.16
CA ILE A 17 3.85 5.13 -1.81
C ILE A 17 4.85 4.13 -2.38
N LEU A 18 5.81 4.64 -3.15
CA LEU A 18 6.88 3.85 -3.72
C LEU A 18 8.16 4.15 -2.95
N HIS A 19 8.67 3.13 -2.28
CA HIS A 19 9.94 3.17 -1.59
C HIS A 19 10.95 2.26 -2.30
N LEU A 20 12.14 2.79 -2.60
CA LEU A 20 13.26 2.00 -3.09
C LEU A 20 14.23 1.72 -1.94
N ASP A 21 14.85 0.53 -1.95
CA ASP A 21 15.87 0.14 -0.98
C ASP A 21 16.93 1.25 -0.79
N ALA A 22 17.49 1.39 0.42
CA ALA A 22 18.51 2.40 0.70
C ALA A 22 19.79 2.22 -0.15
N GLN A 23 20.09 0.99 -0.58
CA GLN A 23 21.21 0.68 -1.49
C GLN A 23 20.92 1.06 -2.94
N ALA A 24 19.66 1.36 -3.29
CA ALA A 24 19.32 1.83 -4.61
C ALA A 24 19.93 3.23 -4.85
N PRO A 25 20.60 3.45 -5.98
CA PRO A 25 21.13 4.76 -6.36
C PRO A 25 20.05 5.85 -6.38
N ASP A 26 20.45 7.10 -6.09
CA ASP A 26 19.54 8.24 -6.22
C ASP A 26 19.02 8.43 -7.66
N SER A 27 19.78 7.99 -8.66
CA SER A 27 19.34 7.95 -10.06
C SER A 27 18.10 7.07 -10.25
N ASP A 28 18.02 5.92 -9.57
CA ASP A 28 16.88 5.01 -9.71
C ASP A 28 15.61 5.62 -9.11
N ARG A 29 15.75 6.40 -8.02
CA ARG A 29 14.66 7.16 -7.42
C ARG A 29 14.19 8.28 -8.34
N ALA A 30 15.13 9.02 -8.93
CA ALA A 30 14.84 10.09 -9.87
C ALA A 30 14.15 9.54 -11.14
N ASP A 31 14.61 8.41 -11.66
CA ASP A 31 14.04 7.74 -12.81
C ASP A 31 12.62 7.22 -12.52
N LEU A 32 12.39 6.70 -11.32
CA LEU A 32 11.07 6.26 -10.89
C LEU A 32 10.10 7.44 -10.76
N ALA A 33 10.53 8.55 -10.16
CA ALA A 33 9.71 9.76 -10.06
C ALA A 33 9.42 10.37 -11.44
N THR A 34 10.41 10.37 -12.33
CA THR A 34 10.23 10.80 -13.73
C THR A 34 9.21 9.93 -14.44
N PHE A 35 9.28 8.61 -14.28
CA PHE A 35 8.29 7.68 -14.82
C PHE A 35 6.87 7.98 -14.32
N VAL A 36 6.69 8.20 -13.01
CA VAL A 36 5.38 8.51 -12.42
C VAL A 36 4.85 9.85 -12.97
N ALA A 37 5.69 10.88 -13.04
CA ALA A 37 5.31 12.20 -13.55
C ALA A 37 4.96 12.18 -15.05
N ALA A 38 5.66 11.34 -15.83
CA ALA A 38 5.45 11.22 -17.27
C ALA A 38 4.23 10.36 -17.66
N HIS A 39 3.77 9.47 -16.76
CA HIS A 39 2.63 8.60 -17.07
C HIS A 39 1.30 9.37 -16.94
N PRO A 40 0.52 9.55 -18.02
CA PRO A 40 -0.63 10.45 -18.02
C PRO A 40 -1.67 10.15 -16.93
N VAL A 41 -1.99 8.86 -16.75
CA VAL A 41 -2.97 8.42 -15.74
C VAL A 41 -2.48 8.65 -14.31
N LEU A 42 -1.22 8.31 -14.01
CA LEU A 42 -0.66 8.43 -12.65
C LEU A 42 -0.51 9.91 -12.27
N SER A 43 -0.03 10.72 -13.22
CA SER A 43 0.16 12.15 -13.07
C SER A 43 -1.17 12.88 -12.89
N ALA A 44 -2.19 12.53 -13.67
CA ALA A 44 -3.52 13.15 -13.57
C ALA A 44 -4.23 12.87 -12.24
N ALA A 45 -4.11 11.65 -11.70
CA ALA A 45 -4.74 11.28 -10.44
C ALA A 45 -3.97 11.76 -9.20
N ALA A 46 -2.67 12.06 -9.36
CA ALA A 46 -1.79 12.54 -8.29
C ALA A 46 -1.80 11.67 -7.01
N ASN A 47 -2.07 10.37 -7.15
CA ASN A 47 -2.24 9.42 -6.06
C ASN A 47 -1.07 8.44 -5.90
N VAL A 48 0.04 8.66 -6.64
CA VAL A 48 1.28 7.89 -6.54
C VAL A 48 2.41 8.82 -6.11
N ARG A 49 3.12 8.45 -5.03
CA ARG A 49 4.24 9.23 -4.49
C ARG A 49 5.50 8.39 -4.39
N VAL A 50 6.60 8.91 -4.93
CA VAL A 50 7.93 8.33 -4.73
C VAL A 50 8.61 8.99 -3.54
N ILE A 51 9.17 8.20 -2.63
CA ILE A 51 10.00 8.72 -1.54
C ILE A 51 11.38 9.08 -2.12
N LEU A 52 11.55 10.37 -2.42
CA LEU A 52 12.76 10.92 -3.04
C LEU A 52 13.87 11.26 -2.05
N LYS A 53 13.50 11.62 -0.82
CA LYS A 53 14.43 12.05 0.22
C LYS A 53 14.19 11.19 1.45
N ALA A 54 15.19 10.39 1.82
CA ALA A 54 15.21 9.70 3.11
C ALA A 54 15.31 10.74 4.23
N ASN A 55 14.17 11.26 4.69
CA ASN A 55 14.17 12.17 5.83
C ASN A 55 14.26 11.35 7.14
N LEU A 56 15.45 11.39 7.72
CA LEU A 56 15.76 11.26 9.15
C LEU A 56 15.20 10.03 9.90
N VAL A 57 15.36 8.83 9.35
CA VAL A 57 15.40 7.62 10.19
C VAL A 57 16.81 7.07 10.14
N THR A 58 17.50 7.19 11.27
CA THR A 58 18.87 6.75 11.52
C THR A 58 19.03 5.27 11.18
N TYR A 59 19.74 5.04 10.08
CA TYR A 59 19.94 3.77 9.41
C TYR A 59 21.12 2.99 10.03
N ARG A 60 20.96 2.47 11.25
CA ARG A 60 21.77 1.38 11.81
C ARG A 60 20.89 0.49 12.69
N GLY A 61 19.91 -0.18 12.08
CA GLY A 61 18.91 -1.01 12.77
C GLY A 61 17.77 -1.47 11.85
N PRO A 62 16.82 -2.28 12.35
CA PRO A 62 15.99 -3.26 11.61
C PRO A 62 15.25 -2.65 10.41
N THR A 63 15.63 -3.06 9.20
CA THR A 63 15.47 -2.30 7.94
C THR A 63 14.13 -2.49 7.18
N MET A 64 13.32 -3.52 7.47
CA MET A 64 12.07 -3.78 6.73
C MET A 64 10.81 -3.25 7.43
N VAL A 65 10.75 -3.42 8.75
CA VAL A 65 9.65 -2.88 9.58
C VAL A 65 9.69 -1.35 9.59
N THR A 66 10.89 -0.77 9.62
CA THR A 66 11.08 0.69 9.60
C THR A 66 10.59 1.32 8.30
N THR A 67 10.82 0.70 7.15
CA THR A 67 10.26 1.15 5.87
C THR A 67 8.74 1.11 5.87
N THR A 68 8.15 0.02 6.36
CA THR A 68 6.69 -0.15 6.44
C THR A 68 6.05 0.90 7.37
N LEU A 69 6.65 1.12 8.54
CA LEU A 69 6.19 2.13 9.50
C LEU A 69 6.37 3.55 8.96
N HIS A 70 7.45 3.81 8.24
CA HIS A 70 7.69 5.11 7.61
C HIS A 70 6.61 5.41 6.55
N ALA A 71 6.26 4.43 5.71
CA ALA A 71 5.18 4.57 4.75
C ALA A 71 3.83 4.80 5.45
N ALA A 72 3.50 4.00 6.48
CA ALA A 72 2.29 4.18 7.26
C ALA A 72 2.20 5.58 7.89
N ALA A 73 3.30 6.08 8.46
CA ALA A 73 3.37 7.44 9.00
C ALA A 73 3.17 8.50 7.92
N ALA A 74 3.75 8.31 6.73
CA ALA A 74 3.56 9.21 5.59
C ALA A 74 2.11 9.25 5.08
N PHE A 75 1.36 8.15 5.20
CA PHE A 75 -0.07 8.12 4.87
C PHE A 75 -0.98 8.70 5.95
N LEU A 76 -0.60 8.57 7.22
CA LEU A 76 -1.38 9.11 8.35
C LEU A 76 -1.18 10.61 8.53
N TRP A 77 0.05 11.10 8.33
CA TRP A 77 0.47 12.45 8.72
C TRP A 77 1.10 13.27 7.58
N GLY A 78 1.34 12.65 6.42
CA GLY A 78 2.00 13.30 5.29
C GLY A 78 1.03 14.05 4.36
N PRO A 79 1.53 14.62 3.26
CA PRO A 79 0.72 15.42 2.33
C PRO A 79 -0.41 14.67 1.61
N LEU A 80 -0.42 13.34 1.70
CA LEU A 80 -1.51 12.47 1.21
C LEU A 80 -2.61 12.26 2.25
N ALA A 81 -2.35 12.59 3.52
CA ALA A 81 -3.37 12.67 4.55
C ALA A 81 -4.19 13.94 4.25
N GLY A 82 -5.41 13.78 3.74
CA GLY A 82 -6.36 14.88 3.58
C GLY A 82 -6.81 15.42 4.94
N ARG A 83 -8.12 15.64 5.12
CA ARG A 83 -8.71 15.97 6.44
C ARG A 83 -8.76 14.73 7.36
N GLY A 84 -7.65 14.01 7.49
CA GLY A 84 -7.56 12.67 8.09
C GLY A 84 -7.19 11.59 7.07
N ALA A 85 -6.88 10.39 7.57
CA ALA A 85 -6.63 9.19 6.77
C ALA A 85 -7.93 8.74 6.07
N ASP A 86 -8.13 9.15 4.82
CA ASP A 86 -9.28 8.78 3.98
C ASP A 86 -9.02 7.46 3.24
N TRP A 87 -8.51 6.46 3.96
CA TRP A 87 -8.22 5.11 3.49
C TRP A 87 -8.67 4.08 4.54
N ASP A 88 -9.07 2.90 4.08
CA ASP A 88 -9.62 1.84 4.93
C ASP A 88 -8.61 0.73 5.21
N TRP A 89 -7.74 0.44 4.23
CA TRP A 89 -6.84 -0.72 4.27
C TRP A 89 -5.40 -0.33 3.91
N PHE A 90 -4.44 -0.78 4.72
CA PHE A 90 -3.01 -0.67 4.44
C PHE A 90 -2.49 -2.04 3.97
N ILE A 91 -1.85 -2.08 2.79
CA ILE A 91 -1.26 -3.28 2.22
C ILE A 91 0.21 -2.98 1.90
N ASN A 92 1.11 -3.78 2.47
CA ASN A 92 2.54 -3.71 2.19
C ASN A 92 2.90 -4.66 1.06
N LEU A 93 3.58 -4.19 0.02
CA LEU A 93 4.03 -5.01 -1.11
C LEU A 93 5.51 -4.77 -1.44
N SER A 94 6.16 -5.82 -1.90
CA SER A 94 7.50 -5.77 -2.48
C SER A 94 7.43 -5.68 -4.01
N ALA A 95 8.54 -5.30 -4.64
CA ALA A 95 8.65 -5.29 -6.10
C ALA A 95 8.62 -6.70 -6.75
N SER A 96 8.67 -7.76 -5.93
CA SER A 96 8.57 -9.16 -6.34
C SER A 96 7.14 -9.70 -6.28
N ASP A 97 6.24 -9.00 -5.60
CA ASP A 97 4.83 -9.37 -5.52
C ASP A 97 4.09 -9.05 -6.83
N TYR A 98 3.03 -9.80 -7.10
CA TYR A 98 2.17 -9.60 -8.26
C TYR A 98 0.72 -9.96 -7.94
N PRO A 99 -0.26 -9.13 -8.34
CA PRO A 99 -1.66 -9.43 -8.07
C PRO A 99 -2.11 -10.70 -8.79
N LEU A 100 -2.80 -11.58 -8.05
CA LEU A 100 -3.48 -12.76 -8.61
C LEU A 100 -4.97 -12.50 -8.90
N VAL A 101 -5.50 -11.38 -8.39
CA VAL A 101 -6.87 -10.94 -8.57
C VAL A 101 -6.88 -9.54 -9.16
N THR A 102 -7.96 -9.16 -9.83
CA THR A 102 -8.09 -7.79 -10.34
C THR A 102 -8.28 -6.80 -9.20
N GLN A 103 -7.95 -5.54 -9.44
CA GLN A 103 -8.14 -4.50 -8.44
C GLN A 103 -9.62 -4.28 -8.09
N ASP A 104 -10.51 -4.49 -9.06
CA ASP A 104 -11.97 -4.40 -8.86
C ASP A 104 -12.48 -5.54 -7.95
N ASP A 105 -12.02 -6.76 -8.17
CA ASP A 105 -12.36 -7.90 -7.32
C ASP A 105 -11.85 -7.70 -5.89
N LEU A 106 -10.62 -7.20 -5.73
CA LEU A 106 -10.05 -6.88 -4.43
C LEU A 106 -10.90 -5.83 -3.70
N MET A 107 -11.24 -4.72 -4.37
CA MET A 107 -12.10 -3.69 -3.80
C MET A 107 -13.48 -4.22 -3.44
N HIS A 108 -14.06 -5.07 -4.29
CA HIS A 108 -15.37 -5.67 -4.06
C HIS A 108 -15.38 -6.55 -2.80
N VAL A 109 -14.40 -7.44 -2.64
CA VAL A 109 -14.31 -8.32 -1.47
C VAL A 109 -14.13 -7.51 -0.20
N PHE A 110 -13.17 -6.59 -0.19
CA PHE A 110 -12.87 -5.78 1.00
C PHE A 110 -13.96 -4.77 1.34
N SER A 111 -14.83 -4.39 0.40
CA SER A 111 -16.00 -3.54 0.70
C SER A 111 -17.03 -4.22 1.59
N LYS A 112 -17.01 -5.55 1.64
CA LYS A 112 -17.92 -6.39 2.43
C LYS A 112 -17.34 -6.79 3.79
N LEU A 113 -16.06 -6.51 4.03
CA LEU A 113 -15.39 -6.89 5.26
C LEU A 113 -15.55 -5.79 6.33
N PRO A 114 -15.75 -6.16 7.60
CA PRO A 114 -15.64 -5.22 8.72
C PRO A 114 -14.26 -4.53 8.72
N ARG A 115 -14.26 -3.20 8.89
CA ARG A 115 -13.03 -2.36 8.80
C ARG A 115 -12.13 -2.42 10.02
N ASP A 116 -12.57 -3.08 11.08
CA ASP A 116 -11.83 -3.33 12.31
C ASP A 116 -10.99 -4.63 12.25
N LEU A 117 -10.97 -5.31 11.09
CA LEU A 117 -10.17 -6.51 10.86
C LEU A 117 -8.74 -6.20 10.41
N ASN A 118 -7.81 -7.07 10.78
CA ASN A 118 -6.44 -7.09 10.27
C ASN A 118 -6.08 -8.49 9.75
N PHE A 119 -5.49 -8.55 8.57
CA PHE A 119 -5.01 -9.81 7.97
C PHE A 119 -3.49 -9.89 8.11
N ILE A 120 -3.04 -10.68 9.07
CA ILE A 120 -1.62 -10.90 9.34
C ILE A 120 -1.43 -12.40 9.43
N ASP A 121 -0.63 -12.96 8.52
CA ASP A 121 -0.25 -14.36 8.62
C ASP A 121 0.78 -14.53 9.74
N HIS A 122 0.56 -15.53 10.58
CA HIS A 122 1.47 -15.92 11.64
C HIS A 122 1.65 -17.43 11.54
N THR A 123 2.86 -17.87 11.21
CA THR A 123 3.22 -19.29 11.30
C THR A 123 3.33 -19.65 12.78
N SER A 124 2.24 -20.13 13.36
CA SER A 124 2.27 -20.73 14.67
C SER A 124 2.84 -22.14 14.54
N ASP A 125 4.10 -22.36 14.92
CA ASP A 125 4.41 -23.58 15.68
C ASP A 125 3.93 -23.39 17.13
N ILE A 126 2.65 -23.05 17.25
CA ILE A 126 1.90 -22.91 18.48
C ILE A 126 0.51 -23.38 18.10
N GLY A 127 0.21 -24.63 18.46
CA GLY A 127 -1.03 -25.29 18.07
C GLY A 127 -2.28 -24.45 18.40
N TRP A 128 -3.33 -24.79 17.65
CA TRP A 128 -4.76 -24.57 17.92
C TRP A 128 -5.35 -23.14 17.83
N LYS A 129 -6.18 -22.99 16.77
CA LYS A 129 -7.36 -22.11 16.55
C LYS A 129 -7.14 -20.65 16.10
N ALA A 130 -7.66 -20.35 14.91
CA ALA A 130 -8.89 -19.56 14.74
C ALA A 130 -9.37 -19.60 13.27
N TYR A 131 -10.60 -20.07 13.03
CA TYR A 131 -11.36 -19.78 11.81
C TYR A 131 -12.51 -18.88 12.23
N VAL A 132 -12.64 -17.70 11.61
CA VAL A 132 -13.82 -16.84 11.76
C VAL A 132 -14.71 -17.09 10.54
N LEU A 133 -15.89 -17.66 10.78
CA LEU A 133 -16.98 -17.71 9.80
C LEU A 133 -17.77 -16.42 9.92
N LEU A 134 -17.90 -15.67 8.82
CA LEU A 134 -18.79 -14.52 8.74
C LEU A 134 -20.17 -15.00 8.29
N THR A 135 -21.19 -14.77 9.11
CA THR A 135 -22.60 -14.90 8.75
C THR A 135 -23.06 -13.67 7.96
N GLU A 136 -23.90 -13.90 6.95
CA GLU A 136 -24.49 -12.87 6.10
C GLU A 136 -25.41 -11.94 6.89
N GLU A 137 -25.07 -10.65 6.94
CA GLU A 137 -26.04 -9.57 7.14
C GLU A 137 -25.84 -8.48 6.08
N GLN A 138 -26.96 -7.96 5.58
CA GLN A 138 -27.07 -6.92 4.56
C GLN A 138 -26.07 -5.77 4.78
N CYS A 139 -25.26 -5.44 3.77
CA CYS A 139 -24.35 -4.31 3.85
C CYS A 139 -24.48 -3.37 2.64
N HIS A 140 -24.69 -2.09 2.93
CA HIS A 140 -24.61 -1.00 1.98
C HIS A 140 -23.20 -0.94 1.38
N ILE A 141 -23.08 -0.85 0.05
CA ILE A 141 -21.79 -0.85 -0.65
C ILE A 141 -21.05 0.46 -0.34
N HIS A 142 -20.21 0.43 0.70
CA HIS A 142 -19.22 1.47 0.93
C HIS A 142 -17.94 1.08 0.19
N HIS A 143 -17.47 1.94 -0.70
CA HIS A 143 -16.30 1.66 -1.50
C HIS A 143 -15.03 1.70 -0.66
N SER A 144 -14.28 0.58 -0.62
CA SER A 144 -13.00 0.49 0.06
C SER A 144 -11.91 1.28 -0.67
N ARG A 145 -11.10 2.02 0.10
CA ARG A 145 -9.93 2.76 -0.39
C ARG A 145 -8.66 2.14 0.18
N PHE A 146 -7.72 1.82 -0.70
CA PHE A 146 -6.49 1.13 -0.31
C PHE A 146 -5.29 2.06 -0.32
N VAL A 147 -4.41 1.79 0.61
CA VAL A 147 -3.05 2.29 0.65
C VAL A 147 -2.10 1.14 0.34
N LEU A 148 -1.24 1.34 -0.66
CA LEU A 148 -0.22 0.38 -1.07
C LEU A 148 1.17 1.00 -0.84
N SER A 149 2.01 0.30 -0.06
CA SER A 149 3.39 0.68 0.26
C SER A 149 4.39 -0.24 -0.42
#